data_AF-A0A4Y7NJS8-F1
#
_entry.id   AF-A0A4Y7NJS8-F1
#
_cell.length_a   1.000
_cell.length_b   1.000
_cell.length_c   1.000
_cell.angle_alpha   90.00
_cell.angle_beta   90.00
_cell.angle_gamma   90.00
#
_symmetry.space_group_name_H-M   'P 1'
#
loop_
_entity.id
_entity.type
_entity.pdbx_description
1 polymer ?
#
loop_
_entity_poly.entity_id
_entity_poly.type
_entity_poly.pdbx_seq_one_letter_code
_entity_poly.pdbx_strand_id
1 'polypeptide(L)'
;MPPAEAMLAEINRLRERLLMLESENASLSAKLNRQQWEVENRLAEIEMQICGAGSPMSTNSMPIDRLQALDNVEKEIASCILSAGQALQELSKDKPSMKQVEGHTTQFVKTLGRVEAELSQHINYLTQVSTGQAHEGSSYGSLKMHKLACHRLDHTRKKLQELESLRNRAIAAATRPTSVQNNP
;
A
#
# COMPACT_ATOMS: atom_id res chain seq x y z
N MET A 1 -56.97 12.61 -6.45
CA MET A 1 -56.03 13.28 -7.37
C MET A 1 -56.34 12.86 -8.79
N PRO A 2 -56.41 13.77 -9.77
CA PRO A 2 -56.55 13.43 -11.18
C PRO A 2 -55.42 12.50 -11.69
N PRO A 3 -55.69 11.59 -12.65
CA PRO A 3 -54.72 10.60 -13.15
C PRO A 3 -53.41 11.20 -13.69
N ALA A 4 -53.47 12.40 -14.27
CA ALA A 4 -52.31 13.11 -14.80
C ALA A 4 -51.31 13.50 -13.70
N GLU A 5 -51.80 13.80 -12.50
CA GLU A 5 -51.00 14.20 -11.34
C GLU A 5 -50.21 13.02 -10.77
N ALA A 6 -50.82 11.83 -10.75
CA ALA A 6 -50.16 10.59 -10.33
C ALA A 6 -49.04 10.15 -11.29
N MET A 7 -49.24 10.30 -12.60
CA MET A 7 -48.19 10.04 -13.60
C MET A 7 -47.03 11.02 -13.48
N LEU A 8 -47.31 12.31 -13.27
CA LEU A 8 -46.26 13.31 -13.02
C LEU A 8 -45.45 13.00 -11.75
N ALA A 9 -46.12 12.56 -10.68
CA ALA A 9 -45.44 12.14 -9.46
C ALA A 9 -44.50 10.94 -9.69
N GLU A 10 -44.94 9.92 -10.44
CA GLU A 10 -44.08 8.75 -10.72
C GLU A 10 -42.93 9.09 -11.67
N ILE A 11 -43.14 9.97 -12.66
CA ILE A 11 -42.06 10.48 -13.52
C ILE A 11 -40.99 11.20 -12.69
N ASN A 12 -41.38 12.01 -11.71
CA ASN A 12 -40.44 12.69 -10.83
C ASN A 12 -39.69 11.68 -9.94
N ARG A 13 -40.39 10.69 -9.39
CA ARG A 13 -39.79 9.62 -8.57
C ARG A 13 -38.75 8.80 -9.35
N LEU A 14 -39.06 8.43 -10.60
CA LEU A 14 -38.14 7.69 -11.45
C LEU A 14 -36.91 8.51 -11.86
N ARG A 15 -37.08 9.83 -12.08
CA ARG A 15 -35.96 10.74 -12.33
C ARG A 15 -35.03 10.86 -11.12
N GLU A 16 -35.59 10.97 -9.92
CA GLU A 16 -34.81 10.95 -8.68
C GLU A 16 -34.08 9.62 -8.48
N ARG A 17 -34.72 8.48 -8.80
CA ARG A 17 -34.08 7.17 -8.71
C ARG A 17 -32.97 6.98 -9.75
N LEU A 18 -33.15 7.47 -10.97
CA LEU A 18 -32.12 7.45 -12.02
C LEU A 18 -30.90 8.26 -11.58
N LEU A 19 -31.11 9.48 -11.08
CA LEU A 19 -30.05 10.32 -10.52
C LEU A 19 -29.28 9.61 -9.40
N MET A 20 -29.98 8.88 -8.54
CA MET A 20 -29.36 8.09 -7.47
C MET A 20 -28.48 6.96 -8.03
N LEU A 21 -29.00 6.18 -8.99
CA LEU A 21 -28.25 5.07 -9.59
C LEU A 21 -27.06 5.53 -10.43
N GLU A 22 -27.16 6.65 -11.13
CA GLU A 22 -26.05 7.27 -11.87
C GLU A 22 -24.94 7.72 -10.91
N SER A 23 -25.32 8.27 -9.75
CA SER A 23 -24.40 8.61 -8.67
C SER A 23 -23.69 7.37 -8.09
N GLU A 24 -24.44 6.30 -7.85
CA GLU A 24 -23.88 5.03 -7.35
C GLU A 24 -22.93 4.37 -8.36
N ASN A 25 -23.28 4.37 -9.65
CA ASN A 25 -22.46 3.77 -10.70
C ASN A 25 -21.15 4.56 -10.92
N ALA A 26 -21.21 5.89 -10.83
CA ALA A 26 -20.01 6.74 -10.84
C ALA A 26 -19.09 6.45 -9.64
N SER A 27 -19.67 6.17 -8.46
CA SER A 27 -18.93 5.78 -7.25
C SER A 27 -18.23 4.41 -7.42
N LEU A 28 -18.92 3.42 -7.98
CA LEU A 28 -18.33 2.10 -8.23
C LEU A 28 -17.21 2.14 -9.27
N SER A 29 -17.40 2.87 -10.36
CA SER A 29 -16.37 3.04 -11.40
C SER A 29 -15.11 3.73 -10.86
N ALA A 30 -15.28 4.71 -9.96
CA ALA A 30 -14.17 5.36 -9.27
C ALA A 30 -13.42 4.40 -8.32
N LYS A 31 -14.11 3.48 -7.67
CA LYS A 31 -13.49 2.47 -6.79
C LYS A 31 -12.66 1.44 -7.57
N LEU A 32 -13.19 0.95 -8.69
CA LEU A 32 -12.48 -0.03 -9.53
C LEU A 32 -11.18 0.57 -10.11
N ASN A 33 -11.25 1.78 -10.65
CA ASN A 33 -10.10 2.49 -11.20
C ASN A 33 -9.07 2.90 -10.13
N ARG A 34 -9.49 2.95 -8.86
CA ARG A 34 -8.60 3.16 -7.71
C ARG A 34 -7.84 1.89 -7.36
N GLN A 35 -8.51 0.74 -7.31
CA GLN A 35 -7.87 -0.54 -7.04
C GLN A 35 -6.84 -0.91 -8.10
N GLN A 36 -7.14 -0.68 -9.38
CA GLN A 36 -6.23 -1.00 -10.48
C GLN A 36 -4.89 -0.25 -10.38
N TRP A 37 -4.94 1.02 -10.01
CA TRP A 37 -3.75 1.85 -9.85
C TRP A 37 -2.95 1.53 -8.58
N GLU A 38 -3.62 1.07 -7.53
CA GLU A 38 -2.95 0.62 -6.30
C GLU A 38 -2.13 -0.66 -6.55
N VAL A 39 -2.62 -1.54 -7.43
CA VAL A 39 -1.87 -2.70 -7.92
C VAL A 39 -0.66 -2.26 -8.74
N GLU A 40 -0.83 -1.34 -9.70
CA GLU A 40 0.27 -0.83 -10.53
C GLU A 40 1.37 -0.14 -9.69
N ASN A 41 0.99 0.63 -8.68
CA ASN A 41 1.94 1.29 -7.78
C ASN A 41 2.74 0.28 -6.94
N ARG A 42 2.10 -0.79 -6.47
CA ARG A 42 2.78 -1.86 -5.72
C ARG A 42 3.74 -2.66 -6.60
N LEU A 43 3.40 -2.89 -7.87
CA LEU A 43 4.29 -3.54 -8.83
C LEU A 43 5.54 -2.69 -9.08
N ALA A 44 5.39 -1.38 -9.30
CA ALA A 44 6.52 -0.48 -9.48
C ALA A 44 7.45 -0.40 -8.26
N GLU A 45 6.89 -0.47 -7.05
CA GLU A 45 7.67 -0.52 -5.81
C GLU A 45 8.50 -1.80 -5.69
N ILE A 46 7.91 -2.95 -6.05
CA ILE A 46 8.61 -4.24 -6.06
C ILE A 46 9.71 -4.25 -7.13
N GLU A 47 9.46 -3.74 -8.33
CA GLU A 47 10.44 -3.64 -9.41
C GLU A 47 11.63 -2.74 -9.03
N MET A 48 11.37 -1.62 -8.36
CA MET A 48 12.41 -0.71 -7.88
C MET A 48 13.25 -1.33 -6.74
N GLN A 49 12.64 -2.12 -5.86
CA GLN A 49 13.34 -2.86 -4.81
C GLN A 49 14.25 -3.96 -5.38
N ILE A 50 13.84 -4.61 -6.50
CA ILE A 50 14.64 -5.63 -7.18
C ILE A 50 15.84 -5.01 -7.92
N CYS A 51 15.68 -3.82 -8.50
CA CYS A 51 16.72 -3.13 -9.27
C CYS A 51 17.71 -2.29 -8.41
N GLY A 52 17.39 -2.02 -7.14
CA GLY A 52 18.10 -1.08 -6.25
C GLY A 52 19.13 -1.70 -5.29
N ALA A 53 19.83 -2.77 -5.68
CA ALA A 53 20.79 -3.52 -4.84
C ALA A 53 22.10 -2.76 -4.45
N GLY A 54 22.07 -1.44 -4.24
CA GLY A 54 23.27 -0.70 -3.86
C GLY A 54 23.05 0.73 -3.40
N SER A 55 22.50 0.94 -2.20
CA SER A 55 22.98 1.97 -1.24
C SER A 55 22.14 1.98 0.04
N PRO A 56 22.75 2.14 1.24
CA PRO A 56 22.04 2.04 2.50
C PRO A 56 21.63 3.41 3.03
N MET A 57 20.35 3.64 3.30
CA MET A 57 19.96 4.54 4.39
C MET A 57 18.57 4.22 4.97
N SER A 58 18.52 4.22 6.30
CA SER A 58 17.34 4.22 7.18
C SER A 58 16.66 2.88 7.50
N THR A 59 17.36 2.08 8.30
CA THR A 59 16.95 1.43 9.57
C THR A 59 15.46 1.15 9.86
N ASN A 60 14.71 0.68 8.88
CA ASN A 60 13.72 -0.37 9.12
C ASN A 60 14.25 -1.56 8.35
N SER A 61 14.85 -2.53 9.04
CA SER A 61 15.27 -3.78 8.43
C SER A 61 14.09 -4.31 7.61
N MET A 62 14.28 -4.38 6.30
CA MET A 62 13.21 -4.79 5.39
C MET A 62 12.76 -6.19 5.81
N PRO A 63 11.52 -6.60 5.50
CA PRO A 63 11.05 -7.95 5.82
C PRO A 63 12.05 -9.04 5.41
N ILE A 64 12.78 -8.82 4.31
CA ILE A 64 13.85 -9.69 3.83
C ILE A 64 15.06 -9.75 4.79
N ASP A 65 15.52 -8.62 5.32
CA ASP A 65 16.63 -8.55 6.27
C ASP A 65 16.25 -9.20 7.61
N ARG A 66 14.97 -9.08 8.00
CA ARG A 66 14.45 -9.75 9.21
C ARG A 66 14.35 -11.26 9.04
N LEU A 67 13.96 -11.73 7.86
CA LEU A 67 13.98 -13.16 7.55
C LEU A 67 15.42 -13.70 7.56
N GLN A 68 16.38 -12.94 7.03
CA GLN A 68 17.80 -13.30 7.12
C GLN A 68 18.32 -13.28 8.57
N ALA A 69 17.89 -12.33 9.39
CA ALA A 69 18.25 -12.30 10.81
C ALA A 69 17.73 -13.55 11.55
N LEU A 70 16.49 -13.97 11.29
CA LEU A 70 15.94 -15.20 11.85
C LEU A 70 16.67 -16.46 11.35
N ASP A 71 17.06 -16.52 10.09
CA ASP A 71 17.92 -17.60 9.55
C ASP A 71 19.30 -17.64 10.24
N ASN A 72 19.85 -16.48 10.59
CA ASN A 72 21.09 -16.42 11.37
C ASN A 72 20.88 -16.89 12.81
N VAL A 73 19.75 -16.56 13.45
CA VAL A 73 19.38 -17.09 14.77
C VAL A 73 19.27 -18.61 14.72
N GLU A 74 18.67 -19.18 13.67
CA GLU A 74 18.58 -20.64 13.48
C GLU A 74 19.97 -21.29 13.38
N LYS A 75 20.90 -20.68 12.64
CA LYS A 75 22.30 -21.13 12.58
C LYS A 75 23.00 -21.04 13.93
N GLU A 76 22.76 -19.98 14.71
CA GLU A 76 23.31 -19.84 16.06
C GLU A 76 22.75 -20.91 17.01
N ILE A 77 21.47 -21.25 16.91
CA ILE A 77 20.86 -22.37 17.66
C ILE A 77 21.55 -23.69 17.33
N ALA A 78 21.77 -23.98 16.04
CA ALA A 78 22.48 -25.19 15.63
C ALA A 78 23.92 -25.23 16.20
N SER A 79 24.63 -24.09 16.19
CA SER A 79 25.96 -23.97 16.77
C SER A 79 25.97 -24.13 18.30
N CYS A 80 24.92 -23.65 18.97
CA CYS A 80 24.71 -23.81 20.40
C CYS A 80 24.58 -25.29 20.77
N ILE A 81 23.69 -26.01 20.08
CA ILE A 81 23.48 -27.46 20.27
C ILE A 81 24.78 -28.23 19.99
N LEU A 82 25.51 -27.87 18.93
CA LEU A 82 26.79 -28.51 18.62
C LEU A 82 27.82 -28.33 19.74
N SER A 83 27.94 -27.12 20.30
CA SER A 83 28.87 -26.83 21.39
C SER A 83 28.53 -27.64 22.65
N ALA A 84 27.24 -27.76 22.98
CA ALA A 84 26.78 -28.62 24.07
C ALA A 84 27.09 -30.10 23.81
N GLY A 85 26.84 -30.58 22.58
CA GLY A 85 27.15 -31.94 22.16
C GLY A 85 28.64 -32.27 22.28
N GLN A 86 29.51 -31.33 21.90
CA GLN A 86 30.96 -31.47 22.03
C GLN A 86 31.42 -31.55 23.49
N ALA A 87 30.83 -30.74 24.38
CA ALA A 87 31.13 -30.82 25.82
C ALA A 87 30.75 -32.19 26.39
N LEU A 88 29.57 -32.71 26.04
CA LEU A 88 29.10 -34.03 26.47
C LEU A 88 29.94 -35.17 25.87
N GLN A 89 30.33 -35.05 24.59
CA GLN A 89 31.18 -36.04 23.93
C GLN A 89 32.57 -36.07 24.56
N GLU A 90 33.14 -34.93 24.92
CA GLU A 90 34.41 -34.86 25.64
C GLU A 90 34.31 -35.54 27.01
N LEU A 91 33.21 -35.29 27.75
CA LEU A 91 32.93 -35.93 29.04
C LEU A 91 32.75 -37.44 28.94
N SER A 92 32.31 -37.97 27.79
CA SER A 92 32.12 -39.41 27.58
C SER A 92 33.40 -40.20 27.34
N LYS A 93 34.56 -39.54 27.20
CA LYS A 93 35.85 -40.21 27.01
C LYS A 93 36.33 -40.86 28.31
N ASP A 94 37.13 -41.93 28.21
CA ASP A 94 37.75 -42.58 29.36
C ASP A 94 38.63 -41.63 30.20
N LYS A 95 39.23 -40.63 29.54
CA LYS A 95 40.01 -39.57 30.18
C LYS A 95 39.64 -38.19 29.61
N PRO A 96 38.61 -37.54 30.15
CA PRO A 96 38.11 -36.27 29.64
C PRO A 96 39.08 -35.12 29.91
N SER A 97 39.21 -34.20 28.95
CA SER A 97 39.95 -32.95 29.11
C SER A 97 39.05 -31.85 29.66
N MET A 98 39.14 -31.57 30.97
CA MET A 98 38.31 -30.54 31.61
C MET A 98 38.46 -29.16 30.98
N LYS A 99 39.65 -28.82 30.48
CA LYS A 99 39.88 -27.56 29.76
C LYS A 99 39.05 -27.48 28.46
N GLN A 100 38.86 -28.59 27.75
CA GLN A 100 38.03 -28.62 26.55
C GLN A 100 36.54 -28.60 26.91
N VAL A 101 36.13 -29.35 27.94
CA VAL A 101 34.75 -29.29 28.46
C VAL A 101 34.37 -27.86 28.82
N GLU A 102 35.19 -27.18 29.63
CA GLU A 102 34.97 -25.77 30.01
C GLU A 102 34.93 -24.83 28.81
N GLY A 103 35.80 -25.07 27.81
CA GLY A 103 35.80 -24.32 26.55
C GLY A 103 34.48 -24.44 25.79
N HIS A 104 34.01 -25.67 25.57
CA HIS A 104 32.76 -25.96 24.88
C HIS A 104 31.54 -25.46 25.66
N THR A 105 31.51 -25.63 26.99
CA THR A 105 30.45 -25.11 27.85
C THR A 105 30.40 -23.58 27.84
N THR A 106 31.57 -22.90 27.87
CA THR A 106 31.62 -21.43 27.78
C THR A 106 31.09 -20.94 26.43
N GLN A 107 31.45 -21.62 25.34
CA GLN A 107 30.94 -21.30 24.01
C GLN A 107 29.43 -21.52 23.91
N PHE A 108 28.90 -22.61 24.47
CA PHE A 108 27.47 -22.87 24.58
C PHE A 108 26.73 -21.73 25.28
N VAL A 109 27.15 -21.35 26.50
CA VAL A 109 26.50 -20.29 27.28
C VAL A 109 26.54 -18.95 26.54
N LYS A 110 27.68 -18.63 25.90
CA LYS A 110 27.82 -17.38 25.13
C LYS A 110 26.89 -17.34 23.93
N THR A 111 26.79 -18.43 23.17
CA THR A 111 25.91 -18.50 22.00
C THR A 111 24.44 -18.51 22.41
N LEU A 112 24.09 -19.21 23.49
CA LEU A 112 22.72 -19.21 24.03
C LEU A 112 22.26 -17.80 24.42
N GLY A 113 23.11 -17.03 25.12
CA GLY A 113 22.78 -15.66 25.50
C GLY A 113 22.58 -14.72 24.29
N ARG A 114 23.28 -14.95 23.17
CA ARG A 114 23.06 -14.22 21.93
C ARG A 114 21.70 -14.56 21.31
N VAL A 115 21.39 -15.86 21.21
CA VAL A 115 20.10 -16.34 20.69
C VAL A 115 18.93 -15.75 21.50
N GLU A 116 19.02 -15.77 22.83
CA GLU A 116 18.00 -15.20 23.70
C GLU A 116 17.81 -13.68 23.50
N ALA A 117 18.90 -12.93 23.37
CA ALA A 117 18.87 -11.50 23.15
C ALA A 117 18.21 -11.15 21.80
N GLU A 118 18.63 -11.81 20.71
CA GLU A 118 18.09 -11.59 19.36
C GLU A 118 16.61 -11.99 19.26
N LEU A 119 16.22 -13.15 19.79
CA LEU A 119 14.81 -13.57 19.82
C LEU A 119 13.95 -12.57 20.62
N SER A 120 14.46 -12.06 21.74
CA SER A 120 13.75 -11.04 22.52
C SER A 120 13.52 -9.76 21.71
N GLN A 121 14.51 -9.31 20.93
CA GLN A 121 14.35 -8.17 20.04
C GLN A 121 13.28 -8.42 18.97
N HIS A 122 13.26 -9.62 18.37
CA HIS A 122 12.24 -10.01 17.39
C HIS A 122 10.84 -10.06 17.98
N ILE A 123 10.68 -10.62 19.19
CA ILE A 123 9.39 -10.66 19.91
C ILE A 123 8.90 -9.24 20.22
N ASN A 124 9.77 -8.38 20.73
CA ASN A 124 9.43 -6.98 21.03
C ASN A 124 9.00 -6.23 19.77
N TYR A 125 9.71 -6.42 18.67
CA TYR A 125 9.33 -5.84 17.39
C TYR A 125 7.98 -6.35 16.91
N LEU A 126 7.77 -7.67 16.89
CA LEU A 126 6.51 -8.27 16.44
C LEU A 126 5.36 -7.73 17.29
N THR A 127 5.54 -7.64 18.61
CA THR A 127 4.61 -7.00 19.52
C THR A 127 4.31 -5.55 19.11
N GLN A 128 5.33 -4.75 18.79
CA GLN A 128 5.16 -3.35 18.36
C GLN A 128 4.42 -3.20 17.03
N VAL A 129 4.70 -4.06 16.04
CA VAL A 129 4.03 -3.97 14.73
C VAL A 129 2.65 -4.64 14.72
N SER A 130 2.43 -5.63 15.56
CA SER A 130 1.14 -6.34 15.69
C SER A 130 0.15 -5.63 16.60
N THR A 131 0.59 -4.71 17.47
CA THR A 131 -0.30 -3.94 18.37
C THR A 131 -0.85 -2.63 17.78
N GLY A 132 -0.63 -2.38 16.49
CA GLY A 132 -1.45 -1.43 15.72
C GLY A 132 -1.36 0.02 16.18
N GLN A 133 -0.29 0.73 15.81
CA GLN A 133 -0.43 2.15 15.54
C GLN A 133 -1.03 2.28 14.13
N ALA A 134 -2.22 2.88 14.06
CA ALA A 134 -2.95 3.09 12.83
C ALA A 134 -2.04 3.77 11.80
N HIS A 135 -2.04 3.24 10.59
CA HIS A 135 -1.24 3.63 9.43
C HIS A 135 -1.72 4.97 8.85
N GLU A 136 -2.08 5.94 9.69
CA GLU A 136 -2.45 7.29 9.28
C GLU A 136 -1.23 8.11 8.79
N GLY A 137 -0.02 7.56 8.91
CA GLY A 137 1.23 8.22 8.54
C GLY A 137 2.01 7.65 7.35
N SER A 138 1.48 6.69 6.56
CA SER A 138 2.20 6.16 5.40
C SER A 138 1.80 6.84 4.09
N SER A 139 2.72 6.89 3.12
CA SER A 139 2.66 7.53 1.79
C SER A 139 1.34 7.40 1.00
N TYR A 140 0.46 6.47 1.39
CA TYR A 140 -0.91 6.30 0.92
C TYR A 140 -1.74 7.60 0.92
N GLY A 141 -1.59 8.43 1.96
CA GLY A 141 -2.29 9.72 2.04
C GLY A 141 -1.88 10.69 0.94
N SER A 142 -0.57 10.88 0.74
CA SER A 142 0.03 11.75 -0.27
C SER A 142 -0.29 11.29 -1.69
N LEU A 143 -0.29 9.98 -1.91
CA LEU A 143 -0.52 9.33 -3.19
C LEU A 143 -1.99 9.47 -3.66
N LYS A 144 -2.93 9.28 -2.72
CA LYS A 144 -4.36 9.56 -2.92
C LYS A 144 -4.60 11.03 -3.27
N MET A 145 -3.95 11.96 -2.58
CA MET A 145 -4.09 13.40 -2.83
C MET A 145 -3.58 13.79 -4.23
N HIS A 146 -2.44 13.24 -4.65
CA HIS A 146 -1.89 13.48 -5.98
C HIS A 146 -2.84 13.01 -7.09
N LYS A 147 -3.34 11.77 -6.99
CA LYS A 147 -4.25 11.20 -8.00
C LYS A 147 -5.59 11.95 -8.08
N LEU A 148 -6.09 12.42 -6.93
CA LEU A 148 -7.28 13.27 -6.85
C LEU A 148 -7.06 14.65 -7.49
N ALA A 149 -5.87 15.24 -7.33
CA ALA A 149 -5.53 16.50 -7.98
C ALA A 149 -5.49 16.37 -9.51
N CYS A 150 -4.92 15.29 -10.04
CA CYS A 150 -4.87 15.02 -11.49
C CYS A 150 -6.27 14.87 -12.11
N HIS A 151 -7.15 14.08 -11.48
CA HIS A 151 -8.51 13.86 -12.00
C HIS A 151 -9.36 15.14 -11.99
N ARG A 152 -9.16 16.02 -10.99
CA ARG A 152 -9.79 17.33 -10.94
C ARG A 152 -9.30 18.25 -12.05
N LEU A 153 -8.00 18.22 -12.35
CA LEU A 153 -7.39 18.98 -13.44
C LEU A 153 -7.98 18.60 -14.80
N ASP A 154 -8.13 17.30 -15.07
CA ASP A 154 -8.65 16.81 -16.35
C ASP A 154 -10.14 17.13 -16.54
N HIS A 155 -10.93 17.04 -15.47
CA HIS A 155 -12.34 17.45 -15.51
C HIS A 155 -12.49 18.95 -15.76
N THR A 156 -11.69 19.79 -15.09
CA THR A 156 -11.70 21.23 -15.34
C THR A 156 -11.26 21.56 -16.76
N ARG A 157 -10.26 20.86 -17.33
CA ARG A 157 -9.85 20.99 -18.74
C ARG A 157 -10.99 20.68 -19.71
N LYS A 158 -11.73 19.59 -19.50
CA LYS A 158 -12.87 19.22 -20.35
C LYS A 158 -13.98 20.27 -20.31
N LYS A 159 -14.35 20.74 -19.13
CA LYS A 159 -15.36 21.82 -19.00
C LYS A 159 -14.92 23.12 -19.65
N LEU A 160 -13.63 23.47 -19.56
CA LEU A 160 -13.09 24.65 -20.22
C LEU A 160 -13.22 24.54 -21.75
N GLN A 161 -12.89 23.38 -22.33
CA GLN A 161 -13.04 23.13 -23.77
C GLN A 161 -14.51 23.20 -24.23
N GLU A 162 -15.44 22.66 -23.44
CA GLU A 162 -16.87 22.77 -23.74
C GLU A 162 -17.34 24.22 -23.75
N LEU A 163 -16.93 25.02 -22.75
CA LEU A 163 -17.26 26.44 -22.69
C LEU A 163 -16.65 27.24 -23.83
N GLU A 164 -15.41 26.94 -24.23
CA GLU A 164 -14.78 27.54 -25.41
C GLU A 164 -15.55 27.22 -26.70
N SER A 165 -16.06 25.99 -26.83
CA SER A 165 -16.89 25.58 -27.97
C SER A 165 -18.23 26.32 -28.01
N LEU A 166 -18.88 26.49 -26.86
CA LEU A 166 -20.14 27.24 -26.71
C LEU A 166 -19.95 28.72 -27.03
N ARG A 167 -18.88 29.32 -26.50
CA ARG A 167 -18.50 30.71 -26.81
C ARG A 167 -18.28 30.91 -28.31
N ASN A 168 -17.52 30.01 -28.95
CA ASN A 168 -17.24 30.12 -30.38
C ASN A 168 -18.52 30.00 -31.23
N ARG A 169 -19.46 29.12 -30.85
CA ARG A 169 -20.78 29.03 -31.48
C ARG A 169 -21.61 30.29 -31.31
N ALA A 170 -21.63 30.87 -30.11
CA ALA A 170 -22.36 32.10 -29.83
C ALA A 170 -21.83 33.30 -30.64
N ILE A 171 -20.50 33.43 -30.75
CA ILE A 171 -19.86 34.47 -31.56
C ILE A 171 -20.21 34.31 -33.05
N ALA A 172 -20.17 33.07 -33.57
CA ALA A 172 -20.54 32.78 -34.95
C ALA A 172 -22.03 33.05 -35.25
N ALA A 173 -22.92 32.82 -34.29
CA ALA A 173 -24.33 33.15 -34.42
C ALA A 173 -24.58 34.67 -34.40
N ALA A 174 -23.81 35.42 -33.61
CA ALA A 174 -23.92 36.88 -33.52
C ALA A 174 -23.35 37.63 -34.73
N THR A 175 -22.49 36.98 -35.52
CA THR A 175 -21.90 37.56 -36.75
C THR A 175 -22.72 37.29 -38.01
N ARG A 176 -23.86 36.57 -37.91
CA ARG A 176 -24.76 36.32 -39.05
C ARG A 176 -25.62 37.57 -39.31
N PRO A 177 -25.51 38.23 -40.48
CA PRO A 177 -26.35 39.39 -40.80
C PRO A 177 -27.81 38.94 -40.92
N THR A 178 -28.72 39.55 -40.16
CA THR A 178 -30.16 39.42 -40.33
C THR A 178 -30.59 40.07 -41.64
N SER A 179 -30.64 39.31 -42.73
CA SER A 179 -31.37 39.71 -43.94
C SER A 179 -32.86 39.60 -43.65
N VAL A 180 -33.45 40.70 -43.18
CA VAL A 180 -34.89 40.86 -42.95
C VAL A 180 -35.60 40.82 -44.31
N GLN A 181 -36.26 39.70 -44.61
CA GLN A 181 -37.14 39.54 -45.76
C GLN A 181 -38.45 40.28 -45.47
N ASN A 182 -38.60 41.46 -46.04
CA ASN A 182 -39.81 42.28 -46.00
C ASN A 182 -40.57 42.03 -47.32
N ASN A 183 -41.79 41.53 -47.29
CA ASN A 183 -42.67 41.58 -48.47
C ASN A 183 -44.15 41.66 -48.03
N PRO A 184 -44.95 42.61 -48.56
CA PRO A 184 -46.40 42.59 -48.43
C PRO A 184 -47.03 41.48 -49.29
#